data_AF-A0A655EQY3-F1
#
_entry.id   AF-A0A655EQY3-F1
#
_cell.length_a   1.000
_cell.length_b   1.000
_cell.length_c   1.000
_cell.angle_alpha   90.00
_cell.angle_beta   90.00
_cell.angle_gamma   90.00
#
_symmetry.space_group_name_H-M   'P 1'
#
loop_
_entity.id
_entity.type
_entity.pdbx_description
1 polymer ?
#
loop_
_entity_poly.entity_id
_entity_poly.type
_entity_poly.pdbx_seq_one_letter_code
_entity_poly.pdbx_strand_id
1 'polypeptide(L)' 'MGGGRRQASDTIDYSVGFTDMARLGDSIDGQRPLAVIHAKDEASWQEAAKAVKAAIILDDKAPASTPSVYRRITE' A
#
# COMPACT_ATOMS: atom_id res chain seq x y z
N MET A 1 -8.57 -0.93 -9.64
CA MET A 1 -8.96 -1.90 -8.59
C MET A 1 -10.45 -1.87 -8.26
N GLY A 2 -11.02 -0.75 -7.79
CA GLY A 2 -12.47 -0.67 -7.53
C GLY A 2 -12.89 -0.62 -6.05
N GLY A 3 -11.94 -0.56 -5.12
CA GLY A 3 -12.22 -0.44 -3.67
C GLY A 3 -12.60 0.97 -3.22
N GLY A 4 -12.70 1.93 -4.14
CA GLY A 4 -13.00 3.33 -3.87
C GLY A 4 -13.78 3.95 -5.01
N ARG A 5 -14.21 5.19 -4.81
CA ARG A 5 -15.10 5.92 -5.71
C ARG A 5 -14.34 7.04 -6.44
N ARG A 6 -14.53 7.18 -7.75
CA ARG A 6 -14.08 8.37 -8.51
C ARG A 6 -15.18 9.45 -8.49
N GLN A 7 -16.44 9.03 -8.52
CA GLN A 7 -17.63 9.86 -8.28
C GLN A 7 -18.46 9.26 -7.14
N ALA A 8 -19.19 10.08 -6.40
CA ALA A 8 -19.90 9.64 -5.20
C ALA A 8 -20.89 8.48 -5.42
N SER A 9 -21.43 8.34 -6.63
CA SER A 9 -22.36 7.27 -7.02
C SER A 9 -21.68 5.95 -7.42
N ASP A 10 -20.36 5.90 -7.56
CA ASP A 10 -19.66 4.70 -8.01
C ASP A 10 -19.85 3.53 -7.03
N THR A 11 -20.12 2.34 -7.56
CA THR A 11 -20.16 1.11 -6.78
C THR A 11 -18.76 0.71 -6.34
N ILE A 12 -18.65 0.20 -5.12
CA ILE A 12 -17.40 -0.32 -4.56
C ILE A 12 -17.38 -1.84 -4.69
N ASP A 13 -16.23 -2.36 -5.11
CA ASP A 13 -15.87 -3.76 -4.93
C ASP A 13 -15.19 -3.92 -3.56
N TYR A 14 -15.85 -4.63 -2.64
CA TYR A 14 -15.35 -4.81 -1.27
C TYR A 14 -14.28 -5.90 -1.15
N SER A 15 -14.03 -6.65 -2.22
CA SER A 15 -13.05 -7.75 -2.22
C SER A 15 -11.62 -7.27 -2.53
N VAL A 16 -11.47 -6.08 -3.13
CA VAL A 16 -10.18 -5.59 -3.60
C VAL A 16 -9.46 -4.74 -2.56
N GLY A 17 -8.13 -4.75 -2.59
CA GLY A 17 -7.31 -4.03 -1.64
C GLY A 17 -5.90 -4.59 -1.52
N PHE A 18 -5.21 -4.23 -0.44
CA PHE A 18 -3.86 -4.68 -0.13
C PHE A 18 -3.83 -5.36 1.24
N THR A 19 -3.17 -6.50 1.34
CA THR A 19 -2.78 -7.13 2.61
C THR A 19 -1.26 -7.27 2.68
N ASP A 20 -0.74 -7.59 3.86
CA ASP A 20 0.69 -7.86 4.06
C ASP A 20 1.61 -6.74 3.55
N MET A 21 1.18 -5.50 3.79
CA MET A 21 1.93 -4.30 3.43
C MET A 21 3.25 -4.25 4.19
N ALA A 22 4.36 -4.13 3.45
CA ALA A 22 5.65 -3.81 4.00
C ALA A 22 5.64 -2.46 4.73
N ARG A 23 6.38 -2.37 5.83
CA ARG A 23 6.55 -1.17 6.64
C ARG A 23 7.87 -0.47 6.32
N LEU A 24 7.97 0.80 6.71
CA LEU A 24 9.23 1.53 6.61
C LEU A 24 10.33 0.81 7.41
N GLY A 25 11.44 0.51 6.74
CA GLY A 25 12.57 -0.23 7.31
C GLY A 25 12.52 -1.75 7.14
N ASP A 26 11.43 -2.32 6.59
CA ASP A 26 11.40 -3.73 6.26
C ASP A 26 12.36 -4.04 5.09
N SER A 27 13.13 -5.13 5.23
CA SER A 27 13.91 -5.68 4.12
C SER A 27 13.00 -6.47 3.18
N ILE A 28 13.14 -6.25 1.87
CA ILE A 28 12.31 -6.83 0.82
C ILE A 28 13.17 -7.75 -0.04
N ASP A 29 12.67 -8.94 -0.33
CA ASP A 29 13.36 -9.95 -1.14
C ASP A 29 12.34 -10.81 -1.93
N GLY A 30 12.80 -11.90 -2.55
CA GLY A 30 11.91 -12.80 -3.31
C GLY A 30 10.90 -13.59 -2.46
N GLN A 31 11.04 -13.58 -1.13
CA GLN A 31 10.14 -14.24 -0.18
C GLN A 31 9.23 -13.25 0.55
N ARG A 32 9.65 -11.99 0.70
CA ARG A 32 8.87 -10.91 1.31
C ARG A 32 8.44 -9.88 0.27
N PRO A 33 7.17 -9.89 -0.17
CA PRO A 33 6.67 -8.90 -1.12
C PRO A 33 6.49 -7.52 -0.49
N LEU A 34 6.33 -6.50 -1.35
CA LEU A 34 5.92 -5.15 -0.93
C LEU A 34 4.49 -5.12 -0.36
N ALA A 35 3.61 -5.90 -0.99
CA ALA A 35 2.20 -6.05 -0.62
C ALA A 35 1.62 -7.27 -1.35
N VAL A 36 0.55 -7.85 -0.80
CA VAL A 36 -0.33 -8.77 -1.51
C VAL A 36 -1.52 -8.00 -2.07
N ILE A 37 -1.75 -8.10 -3.37
CA ILE A 37 -2.80 -7.34 -4.08
C ILE A 37 -4.00 -8.24 -4.31
N HIS A 38 -5.15 -7.83 -3.77
CA HIS A 38 -6.46 -8.43 -4.07
C HIS A 38 -7.11 -7.61 -5.19
N ALA A 39 -7.29 -8.22 -6.35
CA ALA A 39 -7.86 -7.59 -7.54
C ALA A 39 -8.90 -8.50 -8.18
N LYS A 40 -9.94 -7.89 -8.77
CA LYS A 40 -11.03 -8.61 -9.45
C LYS A 40 -10.63 -9.24 -10.78
N ASP A 41 -9.55 -8.76 -11.40
CA ASP A 41 -9.02 -9.23 -12.68
C ASP A 41 -7.52 -8.90 -12.81
N GLU A 42 -6.85 -9.59 -13.74
CA GLU A 42 -5.41 -9.47 -13.98
C GLU A 42 -5.00 -8.06 -14.44
N ALA A 43 -5.82 -7.39 -15.27
CA ALA A 43 -5.51 -6.06 -15.75
C ALA A 43 -5.46 -5.05 -14.58
N SER A 44 -6.47 -5.09 -13.71
CA SER A 44 -6.53 -4.29 -12.48
C SER A 44 -5.39 -4.62 -11.52
N TRP A 45 -4.97 -5.89 -11.47
CA TRP A 45 -3.83 -6.34 -10.68
C TRP A 45 -2.52 -5.72 -11.18
N GLN A 46 -2.27 -5.76 -12.50
CA GLN A 46 -1.07 -5.19 -13.12
C GLN A 46 -0.98 -3.66 -12.93
N GLU A 47 -2.10 -2.95 -13.08
CA GLU A 47 -2.17 -1.52 -12.78
C GLU A 47 -1.81 -1.21 -11.32
N ALA A 48 -2.35 -1.99 -10.39
CA ALA A 48 -2.06 -1.84 -8.97
C ALA A 48 -0.61 -2.18 -8.62
N ALA A 49 -0.05 -3.25 -9.20
CA ALA A 49 1.34 -3.65 -9.00
C ALA A 49 2.30 -2.55 -9.49
N LYS A 50 2.01 -1.94 -10.64
CA LYS A 50 2.77 -0.79 -11.14
C LYS A 50 2.68 0.40 -10.18
N ALA A 51 1.49 0.71 -9.68
CA ALA A 51 1.29 1.83 -8.75
C ALA A 51 2.03 1.63 -7.42
N VAL A 52 1.95 0.43 -6.83
CA VAL A 52 2.67 0.09 -5.58
C VAL A 52 4.18 0.21 -5.77
N LYS A 53 4.72 -0.37 -6.86
CA LYS A 53 6.17 -0.30 -7.17
C LYS A 53 6.65 1.14 -7.40
N ALA A 54 5.82 2.00 -7.99
CA ALA A 54 6.16 3.41 -8.21
C ALA A 54 6.09 4.26 -6.92
N ALA A 55 5.28 3.85 -5.94
CA ALA A 55 5.04 4.60 -4.71
C ALA A 55 6.01 4.25 -3.56
N ILE A 56 6.71 3.11 -3.64
CA ILE A 56 7.63 2.64 -2.59
C ILE A 56 9.07 2.70 -3.11
N ILE A 57 9.95 3.33 -2.35
CA ILE A 57 11.38 3.45 -2.65
C ILE A 57 12.14 2.45 -1.78
N LEU A 58 13.07 1.73 -2.42
CA LEU A 58 14.03 0.85 -1.74
C LEU A 58 15.37 1.57 -1.64
N ASP A 59 16.04 1.39 -0.51
CA ASP A 59 17.37 1.92 -0.23
C ASP A 59 18.18 0.82 0.48
N ASP A 60 19.51 0.93 0.45
CA ASP A 60 20.42 -0.04 1.08
C ASP A 60 20.36 0.04 2.61
N LYS A 61 19.86 1.15 3.16
CA LYS A 61 19.77 1.39 4.60
C LYS A 61 18.34 1.70 5.02
N ALA A 62 17.92 1.07 6.11
CA ALA A 62 16.66 1.40 6.75
C ALA A 62 16.67 2.87 7.24
N PRO A 63 15.56 3.61 7.08
CA PRO A 63 15.45 4.99 7.54
C PRO A 63 15.40 5.06 9.07
N ALA A 64 15.64 6.25 9.61
CA ALA A 64 15.42 6.51 11.03
C ALA A 64 13.93 6.32 11.39
N SER A 65 13.67 5.72 12.54
CA SER A 65 12.30 5.53 13.04
C SER A 65 11.64 6.87 13.38
N THR A 66 10.37 7.01 13.01
CA THR A 66 9.54 8.16 13.35
C THR A 66 8.46 7.78 14.36
N PRO A 67 8.08 8.69 15.28
CA PRO A 67 7.05 8.38 16.26
C PRO A 67 5.67 8.30 15.60
N SER A 68 4.85 7.30 15.97
CA SER A 68 3.45 7.21 15.51
C SER A 68 2.57 8.33 16.07
N VAL A 69 2.95 8.91 17.22
CA VAL A 69 2.29 10.06 17.83
C VAL A 69 3.33 11.14 18.08
N TYR A 70 3.24 12.25 17.34
CA TYR A 70 4.23 13.34 17.43
C TYR A 70 4.06 14.17 18.70
N ARG A 71 2.81 14.58 19.00
CA ARG A 71 2.49 15.36 20.20
C ARG A 71 1.00 15.30 20.50
N ARG A 72 0.65 15.62 21.74
CA ARG A 72 -0.72 15.90 22.18
C ARG A 72 -0.91 17.41 22.31
N ILE A 73 -2.00 17.94 21.79
CA ILE A 73 -2.39 19.35 21.94
C ILE A 73 -3.55 19.40 22.94
N THR A 74 -3.33 20.08 24.06
CA THR A 74 -4.34 20.35 25.09
C THR A 74 -4.25 21.82 25.48
N GLU A 75 -5.33 22.36 26.07
CA GLU A 75 -5.38 23.72 26.61
C GLU A 75 -4.26 23.98 27.63
#